data_AF-F2LSB2-F1
#
_entry.id   AF-F2LSB2-F1
#
_cell.length_a   1.000
_cell.length_b   1.000
_cell.length_c   1.000
_cell.angle_alpha   90.00
_cell.angle_beta   90.00
_cell.angle_gamma   90.00
#
_symmetry.space_group_name_H-M   'P 1'
#
loop_
_entity.id
_entity.type
_entity.pdbx_description
1 polymer ?
#
loop_
_entity_poly.entity_id
_entity_poly.type
_entity_poly.pdbx_seq_one_letter_code
_entity_poly.pdbx_strand_id
1 'polypeptide(L)'
;MTMTLESAKAIYRKAIDPHARESEPTAWWSAVSAEIEEVVKARTARDAAAVIAWWHHDWSTVSDAPVDAATRIRRAARDLGVH
;
A
#
# COMPACT_ATOMS: atom_id res chain seq x y z
N MET A 1 12.54 -11.47 -2.52
CA MET A 1 11.31 -12.25 -2.76
C MET A 1 10.37 -11.37 -3.57
N THR A 2 9.64 -11.91 -4.55
CA THR A 2 8.64 -11.12 -5.29
C THR A 2 7.31 -11.19 -4.54
N MET A 3 6.70 -10.04 -4.25
CA MET A 3 5.41 -10.01 -3.56
C MET A 3 4.32 -10.58 -4.49
N THR A 4 3.47 -11.47 -3.95
CA THR A 4 2.33 -11.99 -4.72
C THR A 4 1.18 -10.98 -4.76
N LEU A 5 0.33 -11.05 -5.79
CA LEU A 5 -0.86 -10.20 -5.88
C LEU A 5 -1.80 -10.38 -4.67
N GLU A 6 -1.96 -11.62 -4.19
CA GLU A 6 -2.80 -11.89 -3.02
C GLU A 6 -2.21 -11.30 -1.73
N SER A 7 -0.89 -11.34 -1.56
CA SER A 7 -0.21 -10.64 -0.47
C SER A 7 -0.42 -9.13 -0.56
N ALA A 8 -0.31 -8.55 -1.75
CA ALA A 8 -0.53 -7.12 -1.96
C ALA A 8 -1.96 -6.70 -1.61
N LYS A 9 -2.96 -7.47 -2.06
CA LYS A 9 -4.37 -7.26 -1.72
C LYS A 9 -4.61 -7.35 -0.21
N ALA A 10 -4.03 -8.35 0.46
CA ALA A 10 -4.15 -8.51 1.91
C ALA A 10 -3.54 -7.33 2.67
N ILE A 11 -2.37 -6.85 2.24
CA ILE A 11 -1.72 -5.66 2.79
C ILE A 11 -2.59 -4.42 2.58
N TYR A 12 -3.07 -4.19 1.36
CA TYR A 12 -3.92 -3.05 1.02
C TYR A 12 -5.18 -3.02 1.89
N ARG A 13 -5.88 -4.15 1.99
CA ARG A 13 -7.10 -4.25 2.82
C ARG A 13 -6.84 -4.02 4.30
N LYS A 14 -5.70 -4.50 4.80
CA LYS A 14 -5.34 -4.33 6.21
C LYS A 14 -4.91 -2.90 6.53
N ALA A 15 -4.27 -2.19 5.59
CA ALA A 15 -3.62 -0.92 5.85
C ALA A 15 -4.40 0.32 5.36
N ILE A 16 -5.22 0.16 4.33
CA ILE A 16 -5.81 1.26 3.55
C ILE A 16 -7.33 1.14 3.52
N ASP A 17 -7.87 0.11 2.86
CA ASP A 17 -9.33 -0.06 2.74
C ASP A 17 -9.76 -1.52 2.93
N PRO A 18 -10.29 -1.87 4.12
CA PRO A 18 -10.80 -3.21 4.41
C PRO A 18 -11.90 -3.70 3.48
N HIS A 19 -12.58 -2.80 2.76
CA HIS A 19 -13.70 -3.12 1.88
C HIS A 19 -13.31 -3.24 0.40
N ALA A 20 -12.03 -3.06 0.07
CA ALA A 20 -11.54 -3.17 -1.31
C ALA A 20 -11.87 -4.54 -1.91
N ARG A 21 -12.68 -4.55 -2.96
CA ARG A 21 -13.27 -5.77 -3.51
C ARG A 21 -12.29 -6.55 -4.38
N GLU A 22 -12.55 -7.83 -4.56
CA GLU A 22 -11.82 -8.62 -5.57
C GLU A 22 -12.18 -8.21 -6.99
N SER A 23 -13.39 -7.68 -7.18
CA SER A 23 -13.91 -7.22 -8.48
C SER A 23 -13.34 -5.89 -8.94
N GLU A 24 -12.42 -5.26 -8.20
CA GLU A 24 -11.74 -4.06 -8.68
C GLU A 24 -10.96 -4.38 -9.98
N PRO A 25 -10.81 -3.42 -10.90
CA PRO A 25 -10.19 -3.67 -12.19
C PRO A 25 -8.80 -4.30 -12.05
N THR A 26 -8.49 -5.32 -12.84
CA THR A 26 -7.17 -5.99 -12.81
C THR A 26 -6.02 -5.01 -13.00
N ALA A 27 -6.19 -4.01 -13.87
CA ALA A 27 -5.19 -2.96 -14.09
C ALA A 27 -4.96 -2.11 -12.83
N TRP A 28 -6.01 -1.84 -12.06
CA TRP A 28 -5.91 -1.12 -10.79
C TRP A 28 -5.16 -1.96 -9.75
N TRP A 29 -5.54 -3.23 -9.58
CA TRP A 29 -4.84 -4.13 -8.66
C TRP A 29 -3.37 -4.34 -9.04
N SER A 30 -3.05 -4.38 -10.33
CA SER A 30 -1.67 -4.46 -10.83
C SER A 30 -0.85 -3.23 -10.40
N ALA A 31 -1.37 -2.02 -10.64
CA ALA A 31 -0.72 -0.78 -10.23
C ALA A 31 -0.52 -0.72 -8.70
N VAL A 32 -1.60 -0.92 -7.93
CA VAL A 32 -1.56 -0.92 -6.46
C VAL A 32 -0.55 -1.94 -5.94
N SER A 33 -0.48 -3.14 -6.55
CA SER A 33 0.46 -4.17 -6.12
C SER A 33 1.93 -3.79 -6.35
N ALA A 34 2.25 -3.14 -7.47
CA ALA A 34 3.60 -2.64 -7.75
C ALA A 34 4.01 -1.56 -6.73
N GLU A 35 3.11 -0.65 -6.42
CA GLU A 35 3.37 0.43 -5.47
C GLU A 35 3.51 -0.06 -4.04
N ILE A 36 2.67 -1.00 -3.60
CA ILE A 36 2.84 -1.65 -2.30
C ILE A 36 4.21 -2.33 -2.23
N GLU A 37 4.67 -2.96 -3.32
CA GLU A 37 5.98 -3.58 -3.37
C GLU A 37 7.10 -2.55 -3.16
N GLU A 38 7.01 -1.40 -3.82
CA GLU A 38 7.96 -0.30 -3.66
C GLU A 38 7.91 0.31 -2.24
N VAL A 39 6.72 0.51 -1.68
CA VAL A 39 6.53 0.98 -0.28
C VAL A 39 7.18 0.03 0.72
N VAL A 40 7.06 -1.28 0.52
CA VAL A 40 7.67 -2.30 1.39
C VAL A 40 9.19 -2.30 1.23
N LYS A 41 9.70 -2.22 0.00
CA LYS A 41 11.15 -2.21 -0.28
C LYS A 41 11.85 -0.90 0.05
N ALA A 42 11.11 0.19 0.19
CA ALA A 42 11.67 1.51 0.47
C ALA A 42 12.53 1.49 1.75
N ARG A 43 13.63 2.26 1.74
CA ARG A 43 14.58 2.30 2.84
C ARG A 43 14.03 3.05 4.05
N THR A 44 13.31 4.14 3.80
CA THR A 44 12.77 5.02 4.84
C THR A 44 11.26 5.18 4.69
N ALA A 45 10.58 5.56 5.77
CA ALA A 45 9.16 5.89 5.72
C ALA A 45 8.86 7.08 4.79
N ARG A 46 9.82 8.00 4.63
CA ARG A 46 9.70 9.15 3.71
C ARG A 46 9.76 8.71 2.25
N ASP A 47 10.70 7.82 1.90
CA ASP A 47 10.79 7.26 0.54
C ASP A 47 9.52 6.46 0.22
N ALA A 48 9.05 5.67 1.20
CA ALA A 48 7.82 4.90 1.08
C ALA A 48 6.58 5.79 0.87
N ALA A 49 6.50 6.90 1.61
CA ALA A 49 5.42 7.87 1.49
C ALA A 49 5.40 8.54 0.11
N ALA A 50 6.58 8.80 -0.49
CA ALA A 50 6.67 9.44 -1.80
C ALA A 50 6.07 8.57 -2.92
N VAL A 51 6.16 7.24 -2.81
CA VAL A 51 5.57 6.30 -3.77
C VAL A 51 4.06 6.48 -3.87
N ILE A 52 3.37 6.58 -2.74
CA ILE A 52 1.91 6.62 -2.69
C ILE A 52 1.34 8.03 -2.55
N ALA A 53 2.19 9.06 -2.44
CA ALA A 53 1.73 10.43 -2.19
C ALA A 53 0.71 10.90 -3.24
N TRP A 54 0.76 10.37 -4.46
CA TRP A 54 -0.16 10.71 -5.54
C TRP A 54 -1.53 10.01 -5.46
N TRP A 55 -1.71 8.98 -4.63
CA TRP A 55 -2.98 8.25 -4.47
C TRP A 55 -4.15 9.17 -4.12
N HIS A 56 -3.86 10.24 -3.38
CA HIS A 56 -4.79 11.33 -3.13
C HIS A 56 -4.13 12.64 -3.53
N HIS A 57 -4.84 13.44 -4.32
CA HIS A 57 -4.41 14.81 -4.62
C HIS A 57 -4.26 15.65 -3.36
N ASP A 58 -5.17 15.46 -2.40
CA ASP A 58 -5.13 16.07 -1.08
C ASP A 58 -5.47 15.01 -0.02
N TRP A 59 -4.45 14.62 0.75
CA TRP A 59 -4.56 13.62 1.81
C TRP A 59 -5.39 14.09 3.02
N SER A 60 -5.54 15.40 3.21
CA SER A 60 -6.39 15.93 4.28
C SER A 60 -7.87 15.62 4.04
N THR A 61 -8.29 15.46 2.78
CA THR A 61 -9.67 15.09 2.42
C THR A 61 -10.07 13.70 2.91
N VAL A 62 -9.09 12.82 3.13
CA VAL A 62 -9.27 11.48 3.70
C VAL A 62 -8.80 11.42 5.17
N SER A 63 -8.52 12.57 5.79
CA SER A 63 -8.07 12.69 7.19
C SER A 63 -6.85 11.81 7.51
N ASP A 64 -5.91 11.72 6.57
CA ASP A 64 -4.73 10.85 6.67
C ASP A 64 -3.48 11.54 6.10
N ALA A 65 -2.34 10.87 6.18
CA ALA A 65 -1.09 11.35 5.59
C ALA A 65 -0.34 10.23 4.85
N PRO A 66 0.40 10.55 3.77
CA PRO A 66 1.15 9.56 3.01
C PRO A 66 2.14 8.76 3.88
N VAL A 67 2.77 9.41 4.86
CA VAL A 67 3.74 8.78 5.78
C VAL A 67 3.05 7.79 6.72
N ASP A 68 1.86 8.12 7.21
CA ASP A 68 1.11 7.26 8.11
C ASP A 68 0.56 6.04 7.35
N ALA A 69 0.01 6.25 6.15
CA ALA A 69 -0.40 5.18 5.25
C ALA A 69 0.75 4.25 4.88
N ALA A 70 1.89 4.78 4.45
CA ALA A 70 3.07 3.99 4.13
C ALA A 70 3.59 3.21 5.37
N THR A 71 3.51 3.81 6.56
CA THR A 71 3.86 3.13 7.81
C THR A 71 2.92 1.97 8.11
N ARG A 72 1.60 2.14 7.91
CA ARG A 72 0.61 1.06 8.08
C ARG A 72 0.82 -0.06 7.06
N ILE A 73 1.10 0.26 5.80
CA ILE A 73 1.42 -0.74 4.75
C ILE A 73 2.63 -1.58 5.17
N ARG A 74 3.73 -0.94 5.58
CA ARG A 74 4.95 -1.65 6.00
C ARG A 74 4.75 -2.50 7.25
N ARG A 75 3.91 -2.05 8.20
CA ARG A 75 3.53 -2.85 9.37
C ARG A 75 2.71 -4.07 8.96
N ALA A 76 1.70 -3.89 8.12
CA ALA A 76 0.88 -4.98 7.60
C ALA A 76 1.71 -6.02 6.82
N ALA A 77 2.68 -5.59 6.01
CA ALA A 77 3.59 -6.48 5.32
C ALA A 77 4.41 -7.35 6.29
N ARG A 78 4.98 -6.73 7.35
CA ARG A 78 5.71 -7.46 8.40
C ARG A 78 4.84 -8.47 9.13
N ASP A 79 3.62 -8.10 9.49
CA ASP A 79 2.67 -9.00 10.17
C ASP A 79 2.32 -10.23 9.30
N LEU A 80 2.36 -10.07 7.97
CA LEU A 80 2.10 -11.15 7.01
C LEU A 80 3.37 -11.89 6.57
N GLY A 81 4.54 -11.57 7.14
CA GLY A 81 5.81 -12.19 6.78
C GLY A 81 6.33 -11.83 5.39
N VAL A 82 5.88 -10.69 4.82
CA VAL A 82 6.35 -10.16 3.54
C VAL A 82 7.44 -9.12 3.81
N HIS A 83 8.64 -9.34 3.29
CA HIS A 83 9.83 -8.49 3.46
C HIS A 83 10.68 -8.44 2.19
#